data_AF-A0A6N9R9M7-F1
#
_entry.id   AF-A0A6N9R9M7-F1
#
_cell.length_a   1.000
_cell.length_b   1.000
_cell.length_c   1.000
_cell.angle_alpha   90.00
_cell.angle_beta   90.00
_cell.angle_gamma   90.00
#
_symmetry.space_group_name_H-M   'P 1'
#
loop_
_entity.id
_entity.type
_entity.pdbx_description
1 polymer ?
#
loop_
_entity_poly.entity_id
_entity_poly.type
_entity_poly.pdbx_seq_one_letter_code
_entity_poly.pdbx_strand_id
1 'polypeptide(L)'
;LGWLAVAGVLLSALWLPGVRESLTGALSIALPRESATLIGAAIGAVAVGALTGRWIAVRMPTLGHGDFVAPVADWWRLPVLIDLAVTTPMAVLARALARFDDVVIDAAPRAIGQAGTRLAARLAREDNRVVDRGVGLTTAFVDWLSRATSRVGELVADGVALGPARLVSLGGQDAQRLQTGLSHHAFAVLLLGALALGAFLFAARL
;
A
#
# COMPACT_ATOMS: atom_id res chain seq x y z
N LEU A 1 -13.40 -6.47 26.96
CA LEU A 1 -13.93 -5.13 27.30
C LEU A 1 -13.48 -4.62 28.68
N GLY A 2 -13.55 -5.43 29.75
CA GLY A 2 -13.25 -4.96 31.12
C GLY A 2 -11.87 -4.30 31.31
N TRP A 3 -10.81 -4.88 30.73
CA TRP A 3 -9.46 -4.32 30.86
C TRP A 3 -9.26 -2.96 30.19
N LEU A 4 -9.96 -2.68 29.09
CA LEU A 4 -9.90 -1.36 28.44
C LEU A 4 -10.61 -0.30 29.27
N ALA A 5 -11.74 -0.66 29.90
CA ALA A 5 -12.45 0.24 30.81
C ALA A 5 -11.59 0.55 32.05
N VAL A 6 -10.98 -0.48 32.65
CA VAL A 6 -10.05 -0.31 33.78
C VAL A 6 -8.85 0.55 33.37
N ALA A 7 -8.24 0.28 32.22
CA ALA A 7 -7.13 1.07 31.71
C ALA A 7 -7.55 2.54 31.48
N GLY A 8 -8.75 2.80 30.94
CA GLY A 8 -9.27 4.15 30.76
C GLY A 8 -9.46 4.90 32.08
N VAL A 9 -9.98 4.22 33.11
CA VAL A 9 -10.11 4.80 34.45
C VAL A 9 -8.74 5.08 35.07
N LEU A 10 -7.80 4.15 34.95
CA LEU A 10 -6.42 4.32 35.45
C LEU A 10 -5.69 5.46 34.72
N LEU A 11 -5.86 5.58 33.40
CA LEU A 11 -5.31 6.69 32.61
C LEU A 11 -5.89 8.05 33.04
N SER A 12 -7.12 8.09 33.54
CA SER A 12 -7.71 9.33 34.07
C SER A 12 -6.99 9.83 35.32
N ALA A 13 -6.34 8.94 36.09
CA ALA A 13 -5.56 9.31 37.27
C ALA A 13 -4.29 10.12 36.91
N LEU A 14 -3.83 10.06 35.65
CA LEU A 14 -2.71 10.87 35.16
C LEU A 14 -2.96 12.38 35.28
N TRP A 15 -4.23 12.77 35.23
CA TRP A 15 -4.67 14.16 35.32
C TRP A 15 -4.83 14.67 36.75
N LEU A 16 -4.61 13.82 37.76
CA LEU A 16 -4.61 14.26 39.16
C LEU A 16 -3.44 15.22 39.41
N PRO A 17 -3.63 16.31 40.20
CA PRO A 17 -2.62 17.35 40.40
C PRO A 17 -1.23 16.80 40.75
N GLY A 18 -1.14 15.89 41.73
CA GLY A 18 0.15 15.33 42.17
C GLY A 18 0.85 14.43 41.14
N VAL A 19 0.08 13.69 40.33
CA VAL A 19 0.64 12.84 39.26
C VAL A 19 1.10 13.71 38.09
N ARG A 20 0.27 14.68 37.70
CA ARG A 20 0.57 15.66 36.66
C ARG A 20 1.84 16.45 37.02
N GLU A 21 1.91 17.02 38.22
CA GLU A 21 3.08 17.79 38.68
C GLU A 21 4.38 16.96 38.61
N SER A 22 4.33 15.71 39.09
CA SER A 22 5.48 14.80 39.04
C SER A 22 5.95 14.52 37.61
N LEU A 23 5.02 14.28 36.69
CA LEU A 23 5.35 14.04 35.28
C LEU A 23 5.90 15.28 34.59
N THR A 24 5.35 16.46 34.89
CA THR A 24 5.84 17.71 34.32
C THR A 24 7.24 18.06 34.78
N GLY A 25 7.54 17.78 36.05
CA GLY A 25 8.89 17.90 36.59
C GLY A 25 9.85 16.92 35.91
N ALA A 26 9.45 15.65 35.77
CA ALA A 26 10.28 14.64 35.12
C ALA A 26 10.53 14.93 33.63
N LEU A 27 9.53 15.45 32.92
CA LEU A 27 9.61 15.76 31.49
C LEU A 27 10.15 17.17 31.20
N SER A 28 10.38 17.99 32.23
CA SER A 28 10.77 19.41 32.10
C SER A 28 9.82 20.21 31.20
N ILE A 29 8.51 19.91 31.25
CA ILE A 29 7.47 20.58 30.47
C ILE A 29 6.71 21.56 31.36
N ALA A 30 6.56 22.81 30.90
CA ALA A 30 5.67 23.78 31.55
C ALA A 30 4.26 23.67 30.93
N LEU A 31 3.26 23.33 31.73
CA LEU A 31 1.86 23.45 31.30
C LEU A 31 1.28 24.83 31.67
N PRO A 32 0.39 25.37 30.83
CA PRO A 32 -0.33 26.59 31.16
C PRO A 32 -1.15 26.42 32.45
N ARG A 33 -1.27 27.50 33.23
CA ARG A 33 -2.13 27.52 34.42
C ARG A 33 -3.59 27.38 33.99
N GLU A 34 -4.23 26.31 34.42
CA GLU A 34 -5.65 26.08 34.18
C GLU A 34 -6.48 26.71 35.29
N SER A 35 -7.60 27.36 34.92
CA SER A 35 -8.54 27.86 35.90
C SER A 35 -9.46 26.74 36.38
N ALA A 36 -9.52 26.51 37.69
CA ALA A 36 -10.44 25.54 38.29
C ALA A 36 -11.90 25.80 37.93
N THR A 37 -12.27 27.07 37.72
CA THR A 37 -13.62 27.46 37.28
C THR A 37 -13.91 27.02 35.84
N LEU A 38 -12.92 27.12 34.93
CA LEU A 38 -13.06 26.68 33.55
C LEU A 38 -13.15 25.15 33.49
N ILE A 39 -12.37 24.43 34.30
CA ILE A 39 -12.46 22.98 34.42
C ILE A 39 -13.84 22.58 34.94
N GLY A 40 -14.30 23.20 36.02
CA GLY A 40 -15.64 22.94 36.58
C GLY A 40 -16.76 23.22 35.58
N ALA A 41 -16.66 24.32 34.83
CA ALA A 41 -17.61 24.67 33.77
C ALA A 41 -17.59 23.64 32.63
N ALA A 42 -16.41 23.18 32.20
CA ALA A 42 -16.27 22.17 31.16
C ALA A 42 -16.87 20.81 31.60
N ILE A 43 -16.57 20.37 32.83
CA ILE A 43 -17.16 19.15 33.41
C ILE A 43 -18.69 19.29 33.48
N GLY A 44 -19.19 20.44 33.94
CA GLY A 44 -20.61 20.74 33.98
C GLY A 44 -21.27 20.68 32.59
N ALA A 45 -20.63 21.29 31.58
CA ALA A 45 -21.12 21.27 30.20
C ALA A 45 -21.17 19.85 29.63
N VAL A 46 -20.13 19.03 29.87
CA VAL A 46 -20.10 17.62 29.47
C VAL A 46 -21.21 16.82 30.17
N ALA A 47 -21.41 17.01 31.47
CA ALA A 47 -22.47 16.34 32.23
C ALA A 47 -23.87 16.73 31.71
N VAL A 48 -24.12 18.02 31.48
CA VAL A 48 -25.37 18.52 30.90
C VAL A 48 -25.58 17.95 29.50
N GLY A 49 -24.56 17.95 28.64
CA GLY A 49 -24.63 17.37 27.29
C GLY A 49 -24.93 15.87 27.30
N ALA A 50 -24.30 15.12 28.21
CA ALA A 50 -24.55 13.67 28.34
C ALA A 50 -25.96 13.37 28.86
N LEU A 51 -26.45 14.11 29.85
CA LEU A 51 -27.78 13.95 30.41
C LEU A 51 -28.87 14.36 29.41
N THR A 52 -28.69 15.48 28.72
CA THR A 52 -29.62 15.94 27.67
C THR A 52 -29.60 14.98 26.49
N GLY A 53 -28.43 14.55 26.01
CA GLY A 53 -28.29 13.55 24.94
C GLY A 53 -28.97 12.24 25.29
N ARG A 54 -28.79 11.72 26.52
CA ARG A 54 -29.49 10.52 27.00
C ARG A 54 -31.00 10.73 27.07
N TRP A 55 -31.45 11.87 27.60
CA TRP A 55 -32.88 12.18 27.70
C TRP A 55 -33.54 12.24 26.32
N ILE A 56 -32.91 12.90 25.35
CA ILE A 56 -33.36 12.96 23.95
C ILE A 56 -33.39 11.56 23.34
N ALA A 57 -32.31 10.78 23.47
CA ALA A 57 -32.22 9.43 22.90
C ALA A 57 -33.32 8.50 23.43
N VAL A 58 -33.69 8.62 24.71
CA VAL A 58 -34.76 7.81 25.32
C VAL A 58 -36.15 8.31 24.96
N ARG A 59 -36.37 9.63 24.94
CA ARG A 59 -37.71 10.23 24.77
C ARG A 59 -38.11 10.44 23.32
N MET A 60 -37.14 10.53 22.41
CA MET A 60 -37.35 10.91 21.02
C MET A 60 -36.58 9.97 20.08
N PRO A 61 -36.92 8.67 20.04
CA PRO A 61 -36.18 7.67 19.27
C PRO A 61 -36.19 7.93 17.75
N THR A 62 -37.16 8.71 17.26
CA THR A 62 -37.31 9.05 15.84
C THR A 62 -36.44 10.24 15.41
N LEU A 63 -35.88 11.03 16.34
CA LEU A 63 -35.07 12.21 15.99
C LEU A 63 -33.83 11.87 15.15
N GLY A 64 -33.30 10.65 15.27
CA GLY A 64 -32.14 10.20 14.49
C GLY A 64 -32.45 9.80 13.03
N HIS A 65 -33.72 9.77 12.64
CA HIS A 65 -34.18 9.21 11.35
C HIS A 65 -34.71 10.28 10.38
N GLY A 66 -34.58 11.57 10.73
CA GLY A 66 -35.04 12.67 9.89
C GLY A 66 -34.07 13.01 8.76
N ASP A 67 -34.60 13.64 7.71
CA ASP A 67 -33.87 14.08 6.51
C ASP A 67 -32.66 14.99 6.81
N PHE A 68 -32.69 15.69 7.95
CA PHE A 68 -31.57 16.52 8.40
C PHE A 68 -30.45 15.73 9.08
N VAL A 69 -30.77 14.63 9.78
CA VAL A 69 -29.78 13.84 10.53
C VAL A 69 -29.07 12.83 9.63
N ALA A 70 -29.75 12.33 8.59
CA ALA A 70 -29.17 11.40 7.64
C ALA A 70 -27.87 11.93 6.97
N PRO A 71 -27.80 13.19 6.49
CA PRO A 71 -26.54 13.78 6.00
C PRO A 71 -25.46 13.84 7.07
N VAL A 72 -25.77 14.21 8.31
CA VAL A 72 -24.78 14.31 9.39
C VAL A 72 -24.22 12.93 9.75
N ALA A 73 -25.09 11.92 9.83
CA ALA A 73 -24.70 10.53 10.06
C ALA A 73 -23.82 9.98 8.93
N ASP A 74 -24.06 10.40 7.69
CA ASP A 74 -23.23 10.11 6.51
C ASP A 74 -22.06 11.10 6.33
N TRP A 75 -21.68 11.83 7.39
CA TRP A 75 -20.55 12.76 7.37
C TRP A 75 -20.62 13.79 6.24
N TRP A 76 -21.84 14.30 6.00
CA TRP A 76 -22.17 15.21 4.90
C TRP A 76 -21.78 14.66 3.52
N ARG A 77 -21.89 13.34 3.33
CA ARG A 77 -21.51 12.62 2.10
C ARG A 77 -20.02 12.76 1.75
N LEU A 78 -19.17 13.11 2.71
CA LEU A 78 -17.73 13.19 2.51
C LEU A 78 -17.14 11.88 1.94
N PRO A 79 -17.55 10.67 2.37
CA PRO A 79 -17.07 9.43 1.77
C PRO A 79 -17.41 9.30 0.29
N VAL A 80 -18.61 9.72 -0.12
CA VAL A 80 -19.05 9.73 -1.52
C VAL A 80 -18.18 10.70 -2.33
N LEU A 81 -17.90 11.89 -1.79
CA LEU A 81 -17.02 12.86 -2.45
C LEU A 81 -15.60 12.32 -2.63
N ILE A 82 -15.04 11.66 -1.62
CA ILE A 82 -13.72 11.02 -1.72
C ILE A 82 -13.73 9.93 -2.79
N ASP A 83 -14.78 9.11 -2.84
CA ASP A 83 -14.87 8.03 -3.81
C ASP A 83 -14.97 8.53 -5.26
N LEU A 84 -15.73 9.61 -5.48
CA LEU A 84 -15.88 10.27 -6.77
C LEU A 84 -14.65 11.07 -7.19
N ALA A 85 -14.03 11.81 -6.26
CA ALA A 85 -12.96 12.74 -6.57
C ALA A 85 -11.56 12.10 -6.57
N VAL A 86 -11.37 11.03 -5.79
CA VAL A 86 -10.05 10.43 -5.56
C VAL A 86 -10.03 8.96 -5.93
N THR A 87 -10.84 8.13 -5.28
CA THR A 87 -10.73 6.67 -5.40
C THR A 87 -11.03 6.18 -6.81
N THR A 88 -12.17 6.57 -7.37
CA THR A 88 -12.61 6.12 -8.69
C THR A 88 -11.68 6.60 -9.81
N PRO A 89 -11.32 7.91 -9.89
CA PRO A 89 -10.38 8.39 -10.90
C PRO A 89 -9.02 7.71 -10.81
N MET A 90 -8.49 7.53 -9.60
CA MET A 90 -7.19 6.88 -9.41
C MET A 90 -7.23 5.41 -9.83
N ALA A 91 -8.32 4.70 -9.56
CA ALA A 91 -8.52 3.32 -10.02
C ALA A 91 -8.63 3.22 -11.55
N VAL A 92 -9.27 4.20 -12.20
CA VAL A 92 -9.29 4.29 -13.67
C VAL A 92 -7.89 4.51 -14.22
N LEU A 93 -7.13 5.45 -13.64
CA LEU A 93 -5.75 5.73 -14.07
C LEU A 93 -4.85 4.51 -13.88
N ALA A 94 -4.95 3.83 -12.73
CA ALA A 94 -4.19 2.61 -12.45
C ALA A 94 -4.47 1.51 -13.48
N ARG A 95 -5.74 1.28 -13.85
CA ARG A 95 -6.12 0.33 -14.90
C ARG A 95 -5.69 0.75 -16.30
N ALA A 96 -5.61 2.06 -16.57
CA ALA A 96 -5.07 2.55 -17.83
C ALA A 96 -3.56 2.30 -17.91
N LEU A 97 -2.83 2.58 -16.83
CA LEU A 97 -1.39 2.32 -16.74
C LEU A 97 -1.05 0.83 -16.84
N ALA A 98 -1.82 -0.03 -16.16
CA ALA A 98 -1.63 -1.48 -16.25
C ALA A 98 -1.80 -1.98 -17.70
N ARG A 99 -2.84 -1.52 -18.40
CA ARG A 99 -3.03 -1.87 -19.82
C ARG A 99 -1.91 -1.34 -20.71
N PHE A 100 -1.36 -0.16 -20.39
CA PHE A 100 -0.23 0.39 -21.13
C PHE A 100 1.02 -0.47 -20.94
N ASP A 101 1.30 -0.92 -19.71
CA ASP A 101 2.38 -1.85 -19.39
C ASP A 101 2.26 -3.16 -20.19
N ASP A 102 1.08 -3.80 -20.14
CA ASP A 102 0.77 -5.03 -20.87
C ASP A 102 0.96 -4.92 -22.40
N VAL A 103 0.69 -3.74 -22.96
CA VAL A 103 0.74 -3.49 -24.41
C VAL A 103 2.12 -3.03 -24.87
N VAL A 104 2.84 -2.23 -24.08
CA VAL A 104 4.07 -1.58 -24.52
C VAL A 104 5.29 -2.31 -23.99
N ILE A 105 5.32 -2.60 -22.70
CA ILE A 105 6.47 -3.20 -22.04
C ILE A 105 6.49 -4.70 -22.33
N ASP A 106 5.34 -5.34 -22.23
CA ASP A 106 5.18 -6.78 -22.38
C ASP A 106 5.16 -7.26 -23.85
N ALA A 107 4.82 -6.37 -24.80
CA ALA A 107 4.88 -6.70 -26.22
C ALA A 107 6.33 -6.84 -26.72
N ALA A 108 7.29 -6.13 -26.11
CA ALA A 108 8.68 -6.19 -26.53
C ALA A 108 9.30 -7.59 -26.34
N PRO A 109 9.25 -8.22 -25.15
CA PRO A 109 9.70 -9.61 -24.95
C PRO A 109 9.01 -10.60 -25.89
N ARG A 110 7.68 -10.47 -26.09
CA ARG A 110 6.92 -11.36 -26.97
C ARG A 110 7.36 -11.23 -28.43
N ALA A 111 7.58 -10.01 -28.91
CA ALA A 111 8.06 -9.76 -30.27
C ALA A 111 9.49 -10.30 -30.47
N ILE A 112 10.37 -10.14 -29.48
CA ILE A 112 11.73 -10.70 -29.49
C ILE A 112 11.69 -12.23 -29.55
N GLY A 113 10.87 -12.87 -28.70
CA GLY A 113 10.72 -14.32 -28.71
C GLY A 113 10.19 -14.87 -30.04
N GLN A 114 9.20 -14.21 -30.63
CA GLN A 114 8.68 -14.59 -31.96
C GLN A 114 9.70 -14.37 -33.09
N ALA A 115 10.48 -13.29 -33.02
CA ALA A 115 11.56 -13.04 -33.98
C ALA A 115 12.65 -14.12 -33.86
N GLY A 116 13.06 -14.44 -32.63
CA GLY A 116 14.07 -15.46 -32.34
C GLY A 116 13.66 -16.86 -32.83
N THR A 117 12.42 -17.28 -32.57
CA THR A 117 11.90 -18.58 -33.05
C THR A 117 11.81 -18.66 -34.58
N ARG A 118 11.40 -17.57 -35.25
CA ARG A 118 11.40 -17.50 -36.73
C ARG A 118 12.81 -17.54 -37.30
N LEU A 119 13.77 -16.88 -36.66
CA LEU A 119 15.19 -16.91 -37.04
C LEU A 119 15.78 -18.30 -36.86
N ALA A 120 15.55 -18.94 -35.71
CA ALA A 120 15.98 -20.32 -35.45
C ALA A 120 15.39 -21.29 -36.48
N ALA A 121 14.10 -21.15 -36.81
CA ALA A 121 13.43 -21.97 -37.82
C ALA A 121 13.91 -21.69 -39.26
N ARG A 122 14.49 -20.53 -39.55
CA ARG A 122 15.14 -20.24 -40.84
C ARG A 122 16.56 -20.79 -40.88
N LEU A 123 17.32 -20.65 -39.80
CA LEU A 123 18.68 -21.19 -39.67
C LEU A 123 18.68 -22.72 -39.74
N ALA A 124 17.73 -23.38 -39.09
CA ALA A 124 17.56 -24.83 -39.16
C ALA A 124 17.16 -25.34 -40.56
N ARG A 125 16.69 -24.47 -41.46
CA ARG A 125 16.34 -24.81 -42.85
C ARG A 125 17.50 -24.62 -43.83
N GLU A 126 18.54 -23.86 -43.46
CA GLU A 126 19.68 -23.55 -44.32
C GLU A 126 20.97 -24.25 -43.88
N ASP A 127 20.84 -25.50 -43.44
CA ASP A 127 21.96 -26.27 -42.91
C ASP A 127 22.94 -26.69 -44.02
N ASN A 128 23.90 -25.80 -44.29
CA ASN A 128 25.29 -26.10 -44.68
C ASN A 128 26.25 -24.88 -44.65
N ARG A 129 25.88 -23.76 -44.01
CA ARG A 129 26.78 -22.58 -43.81
C ARG A 129 26.69 -21.96 -42.40
N VAL A 130 26.36 -22.78 -41.40
CA VAL A 130 25.82 -22.33 -40.10
C VAL A 130 26.88 -21.81 -39.13
N VAL A 131 28.15 -22.20 -39.27
CA VAL A 131 29.19 -21.89 -38.27
C VAL A 131 29.67 -20.42 -38.34
N ASP A 132 29.78 -19.82 -39.53
CA ASP A 132 30.28 -18.44 -39.66
C ASP A 132 29.22 -17.37 -39.32
N ARG A 133 27.93 -17.71 -39.39
CA ARG A 133 26.82 -16.75 -39.11
C ARG A 133 26.45 -16.66 -37.63
N GLY A 134 26.80 -17.65 -36.83
CA GLY A 134 26.51 -17.67 -35.38
C GLY A 134 27.17 -16.53 -34.61
N VAL A 135 28.39 -16.16 -35.00
CA VAL A 135 29.11 -15.02 -34.40
C VAL A 135 28.41 -13.70 -34.77
N GLY A 136 28.08 -13.48 -36.05
CA GLY A 136 27.42 -12.24 -36.50
C GLY A 136 26.03 -12.01 -35.91
N LEU A 137 25.26 -13.08 -35.64
CA LEU A 137 23.97 -12.99 -34.96
C LEU A 137 24.11 -12.60 -33.49
N THR A 138 25.16 -13.09 -32.83
CA THR A 138 25.44 -12.75 -31.44
C THR A 138 25.86 -11.30 -31.32
N THR A 139 26.73 -10.82 -32.22
CA THR A 139 27.10 -9.40 -32.26
C THR A 139 25.89 -8.52 -32.57
N ALA A 140 25.07 -8.87 -33.57
CA ALA A 140 23.87 -8.10 -33.90
C ALA A 140 22.83 -8.07 -32.77
N PHE A 141 22.71 -9.17 -32.00
CA PHE A 141 21.86 -9.23 -30.82
C PHE A 141 22.38 -8.35 -29.69
N VAL A 142 23.69 -8.40 -29.40
CA VAL A 142 24.34 -7.53 -28.40
C VAL A 142 24.24 -6.06 -28.79
N ASP A 143 24.37 -5.75 -30.07
CA ASP A 143 24.31 -4.39 -30.62
C ASP A 143 22.87 -3.84 -30.64
N TRP A 144 21.88 -4.72 -30.86
CA TRP A 144 20.47 -4.39 -30.71
C TRP A 144 20.11 -4.20 -29.23
N LEU A 145 20.55 -5.10 -28.35
CA LEU A 145 20.33 -5.03 -26.91
C LEU A 145 20.93 -3.74 -26.33
N SER A 146 22.15 -3.40 -26.72
CA SER A 146 22.83 -2.17 -26.28
C SER A 146 22.09 -0.91 -26.71
N ARG A 147 21.50 -0.88 -27.92
CA ARG A 147 20.67 0.24 -28.41
C ARG A 147 19.28 0.31 -27.76
N ALA A 148 18.72 -0.83 -27.37
CA ALA A 148 17.46 -0.88 -26.63
C ALA A 148 17.68 -0.40 -25.17
N THR A 149 18.76 -0.85 -24.54
CA THR A 149 19.12 -0.47 -23.17
C THR A 149 19.58 0.99 -23.07
N SER A 150 20.23 1.56 -24.10
CA SER A 150 20.61 2.99 -24.08
C SER A 150 19.39 3.93 -24.07
N ARG A 151 18.29 3.56 -24.75
CA ARG A 151 17.03 4.34 -24.75
C ARG A 151 16.23 4.19 -23.46
N VAL A 152 16.29 3.01 -22.83
CA VAL A 152 15.69 2.78 -21.50
C VAL A 152 16.53 3.48 -20.41
N GLY A 153 17.86 3.53 -20.58
CA GLY A 153 18.78 4.21 -19.67
C GLY A 153 18.54 5.73 -19.58
N GLU A 154 18.21 6.40 -20.69
CA GLU A 154 17.82 7.82 -20.69
C GLU A 154 16.50 8.06 -19.94
N LEU A 155 15.51 7.15 -20.07
CA LEU A 155 14.22 7.23 -19.35
C LEU A 155 14.34 6.90 -17.85
N VAL A 156 15.27 6.01 -17.48
CA VAL A 156 15.53 5.66 -16.08
C VAL A 156 16.36 6.73 -15.39
N ALA A 157 17.33 7.37 -16.07
CA ALA A 157 18.10 8.48 -15.51
C ALA A 157 17.22 9.68 -15.13
N ASP A 158 16.16 9.96 -15.89
CA ASP A 158 15.17 11.00 -15.57
C ASP A 158 14.10 10.54 -14.57
N GLY A 159 13.96 9.22 -14.31
CA GLY A 159 12.86 8.64 -13.52
C GLY A 159 13.24 8.04 -12.15
N VAL A 160 14.53 7.95 -11.80
CA VAL A 160 15.02 7.24 -10.60
C VAL A 160 14.59 7.85 -9.25
N ALA A 161 13.95 9.01 -9.22
CA ALA A 161 13.52 9.63 -7.96
C ALA A 161 12.30 8.96 -7.27
N LEU A 162 11.58 8.01 -7.88
CA LEU A 162 10.30 7.50 -7.34
C LEU A 162 10.15 5.96 -7.23
N GLY A 163 11.19 5.19 -7.52
CA GLY A 163 11.13 3.73 -7.65
C GLY A 163 11.00 2.88 -6.36
N PRO A 164 11.69 3.20 -5.24
CA PRO A 164 11.77 2.23 -4.13
C PRO A 164 10.45 2.10 -3.33
N ALA A 165 9.62 3.13 -3.31
CA ALA A 165 8.39 3.14 -2.51
C ALA A 165 7.23 2.31 -3.10
N ARG A 166 7.22 2.10 -4.42
CA ARG A 166 6.15 1.35 -5.13
C ARG A 166 6.34 -0.17 -5.13
N LEU A 167 7.56 -0.66 -4.96
CA LEU A 167 7.82 -2.10 -4.85
C LEU A 167 7.41 -2.66 -3.47
N VAL A 168 7.49 -1.83 -2.43
CA VAL A 168 7.06 -2.21 -1.06
C VAL A 168 5.54 -2.24 -0.92
N SER A 169 4.80 -1.39 -1.66
CA SER A 169 3.33 -1.36 -1.58
C SER A 169 2.64 -2.48 -2.36
N LEU A 170 3.26 -2.98 -3.44
CA LEU A 170 2.73 -4.10 -4.24
C LEU A 170 2.90 -5.45 -3.53
N GLY A 171 3.97 -5.66 -2.74
CA GLY A 171 4.16 -6.90 -1.96
C GLY A 171 3.23 -7.02 -0.74
N GLY A 172 2.78 -5.90 -0.17
CA GLY A 172 1.96 -5.89 1.05
C GLY A 172 0.50 -6.32 0.84
N GLN A 173 -0.07 -6.05 -0.34
CA GLN A 173 -1.49 -6.33 -0.62
C GLN A 173 -1.75 -7.78 -1.06
N ASP A 174 -0.77 -8.44 -1.69
CA ASP A 174 -0.87 -9.86 -2.06
C ASP A 174 -0.50 -10.81 -0.90
N ALA A 175 0.37 -10.38 0.03
CA ALA A 175 0.70 -11.14 1.23
C ALA A 175 -0.51 -11.35 2.16
N GLN A 176 -1.47 -10.41 2.18
CA GLN A 176 -2.70 -10.53 2.96
C GLN A 176 -3.72 -11.51 2.35
N ARG A 177 -3.64 -11.83 1.05
CA ARG A 177 -4.58 -12.74 0.39
C ARG A 177 -4.19 -14.22 0.46
N LEU A 178 -2.97 -14.54 0.88
CA LEU A 178 -2.45 -15.91 1.00
C LEU A 178 -2.56 -16.50 2.42
N GLN A 179 -3.10 -15.75 3.39
CA GLN A 179 -3.15 -16.16 4.80
C GLN A 179 -4.44 -16.93 5.13
N THR A 180 -4.59 -18.15 4.58
CA THR A 180 -5.76 -19.03 4.75
C THR A 180 -5.80 -19.80 6.09
N GLY A 181 -4.88 -19.50 7.03
CA GLY A 181 -4.86 -20.11 8.36
C GLY A 181 -4.44 -21.59 8.42
N LEU A 182 -4.12 -22.23 7.28
CA LEU A 182 -3.66 -23.61 7.20
C LEU A 182 -2.13 -23.67 7.14
N SER A 183 -1.49 -24.10 8.23
CA SER A 183 -0.03 -24.16 8.40
C SER A 183 0.71 -24.94 7.30
N HIS A 184 0.05 -25.84 6.60
CA HIS A 184 0.65 -26.63 5.51
C HIS A 184 0.96 -25.82 4.25
N HIS A 185 0.20 -24.75 3.96
CA HIS A 185 0.43 -23.91 2.77
C HIS A 185 1.66 -23.00 2.93
N ALA A 186 1.97 -22.59 4.16
CA ALA A 186 3.17 -21.80 4.45
C ALA A 186 4.46 -22.59 4.16
N PHE A 187 4.49 -23.89 4.47
CA PHE A 187 5.64 -24.74 4.19
C PHE A 187 5.86 -24.97 2.70
N ALA A 188 4.80 -25.12 1.90
CA ALA A 188 4.91 -25.29 0.46
C ALA A 188 5.48 -24.05 -0.24
N VAL A 189 5.03 -22.85 0.15
CA VAL A 189 5.50 -21.58 -0.41
C VAL A 189 6.96 -21.31 -0.02
N LEU A 190 7.35 -21.58 1.22
CA LEU A 190 8.74 -21.46 1.67
C LEU A 190 9.68 -22.42 0.94
N LEU A 191 9.25 -23.67 0.72
CA LEU A 191 10.05 -24.68 0.02
C LEU A 191 10.26 -24.31 -1.46
N LEU A 192 9.21 -23.80 -2.14
CA LEU A 192 9.30 -23.31 -3.51
C LEU A 192 10.25 -22.11 -3.64
N GLY A 193 10.18 -21.16 -2.69
CA GLY A 193 11.08 -20.01 -2.65
C GLY A 193 12.54 -20.42 -2.44
N ALA A 194 12.80 -21.38 -1.55
CA ALA A 194 14.15 -21.89 -1.31
C ALA A 194 14.73 -22.61 -2.55
N LEU A 195 13.91 -23.38 -3.27
CA LEU A 195 14.33 -24.05 -4.51
C LEU A 195 14.61 -23.06 -5.65
N ALA A 196 13.79 -22.03 -5.80
CA ALA A 196 14.01 -20.98 -6.82
C ALA A 196 15.30 -20.18 -6.53
N LEU A 197 15.56 -19.85 -5.27
CA LEU A 197 16.78 -19.17 -4.86
C LEU A 197 18.02 -20.06 -5.08
N GLY A 198 17.92 -21.35 -4.76
CA GLY A 198 18.98 -22.32 -5.02
C GLY A 198 19.32 -22.44 -6.51
N ALA A 199 18.32 -22.51 -7.37
CA ALA A 199 18.50 -22.56 -8.82
C ALA A 199 19.14 -21.27 -9.37
N PHE A 200 18.72 -20.11 -8.87
CA PHE A 200 19.30 -18.82 -9.26
C PHE A 200 20.78 -18.71 -8.87
N LEU A 201 21.12 -19.08 -7.62
CA LEU A 201 22.51 -19.04 -7.14
C LEU A 201 23.41 -20.06 -7.85
N PHE A 202 22.85 -21.20 -8.27
CA PHE A 202 23.57 -22.19 -9.07
C PHE A 202 23.83 -21.69 -10.50
N ALA A 203 22.84 -21.07 -11.13
CA ALA A 203 22.98 -20.47 -12.45
C ALA A 203 23.94 -19.26 -12.46
N ALA A 204 24.00 -18.50 -11.37
CA ALA A 204 24.90 -17.34 -11.22
C ALA A 204 26.36 -17.72 -10.90
N ARG A 205 26.64 -19.00 -10.64
CA ARG A 205 28.00 -19.53 -10.36
C ARG A 205 28.61 -20.32 -11.52
N LEU A 206 27.87 -20.52 -12.61
CA LEU A 206 28.33 -21.09 -13.87
C LEU A 206 28.69 -19.97 -14.86
#